data_AF-A0A6H5GXX6-F1
#
_entry.id   AF-A0A6H5GXX6-F1
#
_cell.length_a   1.000
_cell.length_b   1.000
_cell.length_c   1.000
_cell.angle_alpha   90.00
_cell.angle_beta   90.00
_cell.angle_gamma   90.00
#
_symmetry.space_group_name_H-M   'P 1'
#
loop_
_entity.id
_entity.type
_entity.pdbx_description
1 polymer ?
#
loop_
_entity_poly.entity_id
_entity_poly.type
_entity_poly.pdbx_seq_one_letter_code
_entity_poly.pdbx_strand_id
1 'polypeptide(L)'
;MFWTSAGVTPKIERAYMDGSRRKVIHNTMLSQPNGLVIDYKMEKLYWSDYFEKKIEVSDLNGKNRLMVLPKPDVVGLTLLDGHLYWADRAKSRIVMADGITGRGEEALRGKINDALGMCAVTHEKQTGMNPCGVENGYCTHLCFFRGIHGYVCGCPDLVDNQCSTGGGEDRESTCTVEDEACSPFRIRITAPRLQRRPITRPTTGGHFHGGNSASKKPSGSRQTNGRSICRIRMETLNVYKTFNN
;
A
#
# COMPACT_ATOMS: atom_id res chain seq x y z
N MET A 1 8.41 -9.15 1.74
CA MET A 1 7.32 -8.19 2.04
C MET A 1 7.37 -7.72 3.48
N PHE A 2 6.84 -6.52 3.75
CA PHE A 2 6.62 -5.96 5.09
C PHE A 2 5.15 -5.59 5.25
N TRP A 3 4.60 -5.70 6.46
CA TRP A 3 3.23 -5.28 6.75
C TRP A 3 3.06 -4.85 8.21
N THR A 4 1.99 -4.12 8.47
CA THR A 4 1.51 -3.80 9.81
C THR A 4 0.39 -4.78 10.19
N SER A 5 0.40 -5.23 11.44
CA SER A 5 -0.60 -6.11 12.02
C SER A 5 -1.29 -5.36 13.16
N ALA A 6 -2.49 -4.83 12.90
CA ALA A 6 -3.32 -4.20 13.93
C ALA A 6 -4.19 -5.30 14.59
N GLY A 7 -3.94 -5.58 15.87
CA GLY A 7 -4.63 -6.63 16.62
C GLY A 7 -4.29 -6.53 18.12
N VAL A 8 -4.60 -7.58 18.89
CA VAL A 8 -4.35 -7.59 20.36
C VAL A 8 -2.91 -7.25 20.72
N THR A 9 -1.96 -7.73 19.91
CA THR A 9 -0.55 -7.32 19.99
C THR A 9 -0.16 -6.67 18.67
N PRO A 10 -0.18 -5.33 18.57
CA PRO A 10 0.22 -4.62 17.37
C PRO A 10 1.68 -4.90 17.00
N LYS A 11 1.93 -5.19 15.73
CA LYS A 11 3.27 -5.56 15.24
C LYS A 11 3.53 -4.96 13.86
N ILE A 12 4.81 -4.80 13.56
CA ILE A 12 5.32 -4.64 12.19
C ILE A 12 6.14 -5.87 11.90
N GLU A 13 5.87 -6.51 10.76
CA GLU A 13 6.41 -7.82 10.43
C GLU A 13 6.98 -7.84 9.02
N ARG A 14 7.82 -8.85 8.77
CA ARG A 14 8.44 -9.12 7.48
C ARG A 14 8.40 -10.61 7.20
N ALA A 15 8.30 -10.97 5.93
CA ALA A 15 8.50 -12.32 5.42
C ALA A 15 9.13 -12.24 4.02
N TYR A 16 9.57 -13.37 3.48
CA TYR A 16 9.77 -13.50 2.05
C TYR A 16 8.45 -13.38 1.28
N MET A 17 8.51 -13.22 -0.05
CA MET A 17 7.30 -13.01 -0.87
C MET A 17 6.42 -14.26 -0.98
N ASP A 18 6.98 -15.44 -0.69
CA ASP A 18 6.29 -16.73 -0.55
C ASP A 18 5.65 -16.90 0.84
N GLY A 19 5.77 -15.91 1.74
CA GLY A 19 5.29 -15.97 3.11
C GLY A 19 6.22 -16.70 4.09
N SER A 20 7.30 -17.32 3.62
CA SER A 20 8.26 -18.01 4.48
C SER A 20 9.15 -17.03 5.24
N ARG A 21 9.87 -17.54 6.26
CA ARG A 21 10.77 -16.76 7.13
C ARG A 21 10.13 -15.50 7.73
N ARG A 22 8.87 -15.63 8.15
CA ARG A 22 8.16 -14.59 8.89
C ARG A 22 8.93 -14.19 10.16
N LYS A 23 9.10 -12.89 10.37
CA LYS A 23 9.81 -12.30 11.49
C LYS A 23 9.11 -11.02 11.95
N VAL A 24 9.05 -10.82 13.26
CA VAL A 24 8.63 -9.56 13.87
C VAL A 24 9.78 -8.55 13.80
N ILE A 25 9.50 -7.36 13.25
CA ILE A 25 10.45 -6.24 13.17
C ILE A 25 10.28 -5.33 14.39
N HIS A 26 9.04 -4.96 14.72
CA HIS A 26 8.70 -4.17 15.90
C HIS A 26 7.44 -4.72 16.58
N ASN A 27 7.43 -4.72 17.91
CA ASN A 27 6.28 -5.15 18.75
C ASN A 27 6.13 -4.33 20.04
N THR A 28 6.83 -3.20 20.15
CA THR A 28 6.80 -2.32 21.32
C THR A 28 6.41 -0.91 20.89
N MET A 29 5.72 -0.17 21.78
CA MET A 29 5.27 1.19 21.50
C MET A 29 4.55 1.31 20.15
N LEU A 30 3.65 0.36 19.90
CA LEU A 30 2.75 0.28 18.75
C LEU A 30 1.35 0.06 19.30
N SER A 31 0.41 0.86 18.82
CA SER A 31 -1.00 0.80 19.20
C SER A 31 -1.87 0.54 17.97
N GLN A 32 -1.69 1.31 16.90
CA GLN A 32 -2.34 1.06 15.62
C GLN A 32 -1.45 1.53 14.46
N PRO A 33 -0.42 0.73 14.10
CA PRO A 33 0.43 1.04 12.96
C PRO A 33 -0.37 0.92 11.65
N ASN A 34 -0.31 1.95 10.81
CA ASN A 34 -1.11 2.04 9.59
C ASN A 34 -0.28 2.27 8.33
N GLY A 35 0.20 3.49 8.08
CA GLY A 35 1.01 3.81 6.91
C GLY A 35 2.37 3.13 7.01
N LEU A 36 2.81 2.44 5.95
CA LEU A 36 4.08 1.73 5.89
C LEU A 36 4.75 2.02 4.54
N VAL A 37 6.00 2.46 4.56
CA VAL A 37 6.74 2.85 3.34
C VAL A 37 8.19 2.39 3.46
N ILE A 38 8.75 1.96 2.34
CA ILE A 38 10.17 1.55 2.24
C ILE A 38 10.93 2.60 1.45
N ASP A 39 12.07 3.04 1.98
CA ASP A 39 13.12 3.66 1.19
C ASP A 39 14.10 2.58 0.73
N TYR A 40 14.07 2.26 -0.56
CA TYR A 40 14.95 1.24 -1.13
C TYR A 40 16.41 1.68 -1.24
N LYS A 41 16.67 2.99 -1.36
CA LYS A 41 18.04 3.51 -1.49
C LYS A 41 18.74 3.60 -0.15
N MET A 42 18.00 4.03 0.89
CA MET A 42 18.54 4.16 2.25
C MET A 42 18.33 2.92 3.13
N GLU A 43 17.65 1.90 2.61
CA GLU A 43 17.25 0.69 3.34
C GLU A 43 16.51 1.02 4.65
N LYS A 44 15.53 1.91 4.56
CA LYS A 44 14.72 2.35 5.70
C LYS A 44 13.27 1.91 5.59
N LEU A 45 12.68 1.62 6.73
CA LEU A 45 11.26 1.34 6.90
C LEU A 45 10.63 2.48 7.70
N TYR A 46 9.67 3.17 7.09
CA TYR A 46 8.89 4.23 7.71
C TYR A 46 7.49 3.73 8.04
N TRP A 47 6.97 4.12 9.20
CA TRP A 47 5.57 3.90 9.51
C TRP A 47 4.95 5.02 10.32
N SER A 48 3.62 5.13 10.22
CA SER A 48 2.83 5.93 11.14
C SER A 48 2.03 5.04 12.09
N ASP A 49 1.75 5.57 13.27
CA ASP A 49 0.83 4.95 14.23
C ASP A 49 -0.30 5.94 14.57
N TYR A 50 -1.53 5.47 14.41
CA TYR A 50 -2.72 6.30 14.56
C TYR A 50 -2.99 6.72 16.01
N PHE A 51 -2.71 5.88 17.01
CA PHE A 51 -2.98 6.19 18.42
C PHE A 51 -1.75 6.79 19.11
N GLU A 52 -0.55 6.31 18.79
CA GLU A 52 0.68 6.90 19.33
C GLU A 52 0.97 8.28 18.74
N LYS A 53 0.31 8.64 17.63
CA LYS A 53 0.44 9.93 16.93
C LYS A 53 1.91 10.25 16.66
N LYS A 54 2.58 9.39 15.91
CA LYS A 54 3.97 9.59 15.46
C LYS A 54 4.23 8.94 14.11
N ILE A 55 5.18 9.49 13.36
CA ILE A 55 5.85 8.79 12.27
C ILE A 55 7.24 8.41 12.76
N GLU A 56 7.61 7.15 12.54
CA GLU A 56 8.89 6.58 12.95
C GLU A 56 9.60 5.95 11.75
N VAL A 57 10.90 5.74 11.91
CA VAL A 57 11.78 5.09 10.94
C VAL A 57 12.66 4.06 11.63
N SER A 58 13.04 3.00 10.94
CA SER A 58 14.10 2.07 11.33
C SER A 58 14.83 1.52 10.12
N ASP A 59 15.91 0.79 10.35
CA ASP A 59 16.49 -0.08 9.32
C ASP A 59 15.48 -1.19 8.92
N LEU A 60 15.64 -1.77 7.73
CA LEU A 60 14.84 -2.92 7.26
C LEU A 60 14.93 -4.18 8.15
N ASN A 61 15.93 -4.24 9.04
CA ASN A 61 16.11 -5.33 10.01
C ASN A 61 15.54 -5.01 11.41
N GLY A 62 14.97 -3.81 11.61
CA GLY A 62 14.38 -3.34 12.87
C GLY A 62 15.33 -2.58 13.79
N LYS A 63 16.62 -2.42 13.44
CA LYS A 63 17.57 -1.63 14.23
C LYS A 63 17.38 -0.13 13.99
N ASN A 64 18.00 0.68 14.84
CA ASN A 64 18.08 2.14 14.70
C ASN A 64 16.69 2.80 14.56
N ARG A 65 15.74 2.38 15.39
CA ARG A 65 14.40 2.97 15.45
C ARG A 65 14.48 4.39 16.01
N LEU A 66 13.93 5.34 15.25
CA LEU A 66 13.87 6.75 15.62
C LEU A 66 12.48 7.32 15.31
N MET A 67 12.07 8.33 16.07
CA MET A 67 10.90 9.15 15.73
C MET A 67 11.31 10.22 14.72
N VAL A 68 10.55 10.34 13.64
CA VAL A 68 10.76 11.38 12.61
C VAL A 68 9.87 12.58 12.88
N LEU A 69 8.58 12.35 13.13
CA LEU A 69 7.60 13.42 13.35
C LEU A 69 6.67 13.10 14.52
N PRO A 70 6.50 14.04 15.47
CA PRO A 70 5.49 13.93 16.52
C PRO A 70 4.13 14.47 16.07
N LYS A 71 3.06 13.86 16.56
CA LYS A 71 1.66 14.28 16.42
C LYS A 71 1.06 14.41 14.99
N PRO A 72 1.48 13.63 13.97
CA PRO A 72 0.76 13.63 12.70
C PRO A 72 -0.54 12.80 12.80
N ASP A 73 -1.61 13.25 12.13
CA ASP A 73 -2.86 12.47 12.04
C ASP A 73 -2.97 11.77 10.67
N VAL A 74 -2.09 10.78 10.48
CA VAL A 74 -1.82 10.14 9.19
C VAL A 74 -2.94 9.19 8.77
N VAL A 75 -3.47 9.37 7.55
CA VAL A 75 -4.33 8.37 6.90
C VAL A 75 -3.59 7.58 5.83
N GLY A 76 -2.79 8.26 5.01
CA GLY A 76 -1.93 7.65 4.00
C GLY A 76 -0.54 8.28 4.08
N LEU A 77 0.49 7.45 3.91
CA LEU A 77 1.90 7.85 4.00
C LEU A 77 2.62 7.38 2.74
N THR A 78 3.45 8.25 2.15
CA THR A 78 4.38 7.88 1.08
C THR A 78 5.68 8.68 1.21
N LEU A 79 6.75 8.22 0.56
CA LEU A 79 8.07 8.85 0.58
C LEU A 79 8.48 9.17 -0.85
N LEU A 80 8.84 10.39 -1.22
CA LEU A 80 9.33 10.67 -2.57
C LEU A 80 10.48 11.67 -2.48
N ASP A 81 11.57 11.40 -3.20
CA ASP A 81 12.75 12.27 -3.27
C ASP A 81 13.24 12.74 -1.89
N GLY A 82 13.37 11.80 -0.95
CA GLY A 82 13.86 12.06 0.41
C GLY A 82 12.84 12.70 1.36
N HIS A 83 11.63 13.00 0.90
CA HIS A 83 10.59 13.65 1.70
C HIS A 83 9.43 12.71 2.01
N LEU A 84 8.95 12.76 3.25
CA LEU A 84 7.71 12.09 3.64
C LEU A 84 6.52 12.98 3.28
N TYR A 85 5.49 12.35 2.74
CA TYR A 85 4.21 12.97 2.42
C TYR A 85 3.14 12.19 3.17
N TRP A 86 2.24 12.90 3.85
CA TRP A 86 1.06 12.26 4.42
C TRP A 86 -0.21 13.05 4.16
N ALA A 87 -1.33 12.31 4.05
CA ALA A 87 -2.65 12.89 4.14
C ALA A 87 -3.01 13.02 5.62
N ASP A 88 -3.07 14.27 6.10
CA ASP A 88 -3.41 14.61 7.48
C ASP A 88 -4.93 14.80 7.61
N ARG A 89 -5.57 13.93 8.40
CA ARG A 89 -7.03 13.92 8.58
C ARG A 89 -7.49 15.16 9.35
N ALA A 90 -6.87 15.43 10.50
CA ALA A 90 -7.23 16.56 11.35
C ALA A 90 -7.07 17.92 10.63
N LYS A 91 -6.03 18.07 9.81
CA LYS A 91 -5.75 19.30 9.06
C LYS A 91 -6.41 19.34 7.67
N SER A 92 -7.08 18.25 7.26
CA SER A 92 -7.73 18.04 5.95
C SER A 92 -6.85 18.46 4.77
N ARG A 93 -5.59 18.03 4.78
CA ARG A 93 -4.57 18.45 3.80
C ARG A 93 -3.48 17.41 3.59
N ILE A 94 -2.78 17.51 2.46
CA ILE A 94 -1.49 16.84 2.25
C ILE A 94 -0.40 17.72 2.84
N VAL A 95 0.44 17.12 3.67
CA VAL A 95 1.63 17.74 4.26
C VAL A 95 2.86 16.98 3.81
N MET A 96 3.98 17.67 3.67
CA MET A 96 5.30 17.11 3.41
C MET A 96 6.29 17.56 4.49
N ALA A 97 7.29 16.73 4.80
CA ALA A 97 8.46 17.12 5.56
C ALA A 97 9.69 16.31 5.10
N ASP A 98 10.89 16.75 5.47
CA ASP A 98 12.13 16.00 5.24
C ASP A 98 12.06 14.62 5.92
N GLY A 99 12.39 13.57 5.17
CA GLY A 99 12.22 12.18 5.62
C GLY A 99 13.25 11.70 6.64
N ILE A 100 14.32 12.47 6.89
CA ILE A 100 15.36 12.10 7.86
C ILE A 100 15.16 12.89 9.16
N THR A 101 14.98 14.20 9.03
CA THR A 101 14.95 15.15 10.14
C THR A 101 13.54 15.49 10.61
N GLY A 102 12.52 15.21 9.80
CA GLY A 102 11.13 15.64 10.05
C GLY A 102 10.94 17.16 9.99
N ARG A 103 11.93 17.93 9.53
CA ARG A 103 11.84 19.39 9.49
C ARG A 103 11.19 19.88 8.20
N GLY A 104 10.80 21.15 8.21
CA GLY A 104 10.25 21.82 7.03
C GLY A 104 8.84 21.36 6.67
N GLU A 105 7.97 21.16 7.67
CA GLU A 105 6.56 20.84 7.40
C GLU A 105 5.91 21.87 6.47
N GLU A 106 5.47 21.43 5.29
CA GLU A 106 4.80 22.27 4.29
C GLU A 106 3.45 21.67 3.90
N ALA A 107 2.42 22.51 3.87
CA ALA A 107 1.10 22.14 3.37
C ALA A 107 1.04 22.28 1.84
N LEU A 108 0.94 21.17 1.12
CA LEU A 108 0.94 21.18 -0.35
C LEU A 108 -0.45 21.37 -0.95
N ARG A 109 -1.48 20.78 -0.32
CA ARG A 109 -2.84 20.82 -0.82
C ARG A 109 -3.86 20.65 0.30
N GLY A 110 -4.77 21.61 0.45
CA GLY A 110 -5.88 21.53 1.40
C GLY A 110 -7.16 20.95 0.80
N LYS A 111 -8.21 20.87 1.64
CA LYS A 111 -9.56 20.39 1.31
C LYS A 111 -9.57 18.93 0.84
N ILE A 112 -8.67 18.13 1.40
CA ILE A 112 -8.70 16.69 1.24
C ILE A 112 -9.48 16.11 2.41
N ASN A 113 -10.71 15.71 2.13
CA ASN A 113 -11.56 14.98 3.06
C ASN A 113 -11.61 13.51 2.63
N ASP A 114 -11.80 12.60 3.59
CA ASP A 114 -12.05 11.18 3.33
C ASP A 114 -10.97 10.43 2.52
N ALA A 115 -9.73 10.91 2.56
CA ALA A 115 -8.60 10.13 2.03
C ALA A 115 -8.55 8.76 2.72
N LEU A 116 -8.30 7.71 1.93
CA LEU A 116 -8.17 6.34 2.45
C LEU A 116 -6.71 5.86 2.44
N GLY A 117 -5.89 6.45 1.59
CA GLY A 117 -4.49 6.10 1.42
C GLY A 117 -3.79 7.09 0.50
N MET A 118 -2.48 6.92 0.37
CA MET A 118 -1.67 7.76 -0.51
C MET A 118 -0.47 6.97 -1.04
N CYS A 119 -0.20 7.11 -2.33
CA CYS A 119 0.98 6.54 -2.97
C CYS A 119 1.63 7.56 -3.91
N ALA A 120 2.96 7.61 -3.89
CA ALA A 120 3.73 8.28 -4.93
C ALA A 120 3.94 7.30 -6.09
N VAL A 121 3.65 7.75 -7.31
CA VAL A 121 3.78 6.96 -8.53
C VAL A 121 4.84 7.61 -9.41
N THR A 122 5.96 6.93 -9.57
CA THR A 122 7.12 7.36 -10.36
C THR A 122 7.83 6.13 -10.89
N HIS A 123 8.51 6.23 -12.04
CA HIS A 123 9.23 5.09 -12.61
C HIS A 123 10.34 4.62 -11.66
N GLU A 124 11.00 5.55 -10.99
CA GLU A 124 12.10 5.35 -10.04
C GLU A 124 11.71 4.53 -8.81
N LYS A 125 10.42 4.42 -8.51
CA LYS A 125 9.90 3.63 -7.39
C LYS A 125 9.59 2.17 -7.73
N GLN A 126 9.51 1.84 -9.00
CA GLN A 126 9.18 0.50 -9.50
C GLN A 126 10.33 -0.02 -10.36
N THR A 127 11.56 0.19 -9.91
CA THR A 127 12.78 -0.26 -10.57
C THR A 127 13.29 -1.57 -10.01
N GLY A 128 14.18 -2.21 -10.74
CA GLY A 128 14.83 -3.46 -10.36
C GLY A 128 14.34 -4.61 -11.23
N MET A 129 15.17 -5.64 -11.32
CA MET A 129 14.88 -6.86 -12.05
C MET A 129 14.96 -8.04 -11.08
N ASN A 130 14.14 -9.05 -11.31
CA ASN A 130 14.24 -10.32 -10.60
C ASN A 130 13.91 -11.47 -11.59
N PRO A 131 14.25 -12.73 -11.26
CA PRO A 131 14.01 -13.87 -12.14
C PRO A 131 12.54 -14.06 -12.55
N CYS A 132 11.58 -13.65 -11.69
CA CYS A 132 10.16 -13.74 -12.02
C CYS A 132 9.73 -12.77 -13.13
N GLY A 133 10.53 -11.74 -13.44
CA GLY A 133 10.27 -10.81 -14.54
C GLY A 133 10.47 -11.40 -15.94
N VAL A 134 11.11 -12.58 -16.04
CA VAL A 134 11.35 -13.29 -17.30
C VAL A 134 10.56 -14.59 -17.27
N GLU A 135 9.60 -14.75 -18.19
CA GLU A 135 8.76 -15.97 -18.32
C GLU A 135 8.18 -16.48 -16.99
N ASN A 136 7.82 -15.58 -16.07
CA ASN A 136 7.33 -15.91 -14.71
C ASN A 136 8.30 -16.82 -13.93
N GLY A 137 9.61 -16.74 -14.16
CA GLY A 137 10.59 -17.66 -13.57
C GLY A 137 10.38 -19.12 -13.99
N TYR A 138 9.71 -19.35 -15.12
CA TYR A 138 9.24 -20.66 -15.59
C TYR A 138 8.26 -21.36 -14.63
N CYS A 139 7.65 -20.61 -13.70
CA CYS A 139 6.61 -21.12 -12.83
C CYS A 139 5.29 -21.25 -13.59
N THR A 140 4.57 -22.35 -13.37
CA THR A 140 3.27 -22.56 -14.06
C THR A 140 2.19 -21.59 -13.59
N HIS A 141 2.26 -21.13 -12.33
CA HIS A 141 1.27 -20.24 -11.72
C HIS A 141 1.91 -18.99 -11.10
N LEU A 142 2.47 -19.10 -9.89
CA LEU A 142 3.02 -17.96 -9.16
C LEU A 142 4.53 -18.08 -9.02
N CYS A 143 5.24 -16.96 -9.18
CA CYS A 143 6.68 -16.86 -8.90
C CYS A 143 6.91 -15.90 -7.74
N PHE A 144 7.49 -16.40 -6.66
CA PHE A 144 7.75 -15.62 -5.44
C PHE A 144 9.23 -15.36 -5.26
N PHE A 145 9.66 -14.13 -5.53
CA PHE A 145 11.05 -13.71 -5.34
C PHE A 145 11.45 -13.64 -3.86
N ARG A 146 12.59 -14.22 -3.50
CA ARG A 146 13.15 -14.31 -2.14
C ARG A 146 14.44 -13.50 -1.97
N GLY A 147 14.73 -12.57 -2.88
CA GLY A 147 15.94 -11.74 -2.83
C GLY A 147 17.18 -12.53 -3.25
N ILE A 148 18.24 -12.45 -2.44
CA ILE A 148 19.47 -13.21 -2.65
C ILE A 148 19.27 -14.74 -2.58
N HIS A 149 18.12 -15.20 -2.07
CA HIS A 149 17.77 -16.61 -1.96
C HIS A 149 16.95 -17.12 -3.17
N GLY A 150 17.06 -16.44 -4.32
CA GLY A 150 16.41 -16.84 -5.56
C GLY A 150 14.89 -16.57 -5.56
N TYR A 151 14.13 -17.49 -6.12
CA TYR A 151 12.68 -17.46 -6.16
C TYR A 151 12.12 -18.87 -5.95
N VAL A 152 10.83 -18.99 -5.66
CA VAL A 152 10.13 -20.27 -5.59
C VAL A 152 8.83 -20.19 -6.37
N CYS A 153 8.44 -21.30 -7.01
CA CYS A 153 7.13 -21.41 -7.64
C CYS A 153 6.06 -21.76 -6.60
N GLY A 154 4.86 -21.21 -6.78
CA GLY A 154 3.74 -21.40 -5.87
C GLY A 154 2.45 -21.75 -6.58
N CYS A 155 1.60 -22.49 -5.88
CA CYS A 155 0.31 -22.96 -6.37
C CYS A 155 -0.87 -22.22 -5.75
N PRO A 156 -2.02 -22.20 -6.45
CA PRO A 156 -3.28 -21.76 -5.84
C PRO A 156 -3.62 -22.59 -4.59
N ASP A 157 -4.43 -22.01 -3.70
CA ASP A 157 -4.95 -22.72 -2.52
C ASP A 157 -5.90 -23.87 -2.90
N LEU A 158 -6.48 -23.81 -4.10
CA LEU A 158 -7.32 -24.87 -4.67
C LEU A 158 -6.44 -25.84 -5.43
N VAL A 159 -6.83 -27.12 -5.40
CA VAL A 159 -6.11 -28.19 -6.11
C VAL A 159 -6.11 -27.92 -7.61
N ASP A 160 -4.92 -27.91 -8.20
CA ASP A 160 -4.71 -27.82 -9.64
C ASP A 160 -3.57 -28.77 -10.04
N ASN A 161 -3.91 -29.79 -10.84
CA ASN A 161 -2.96 -30.81 -11.28
C ASN A 161 -1.92 -30.29 -12.30
N GLN A 162 -2.13 -29.10 -12.86
CA GLN A 162 -1.17 -28.42 -13.74
C GLN A 162 -0.21 -27.52 -12.94
N CYS A 163 -0.46 -27.33 -11.66
CA CYS A 163 0.43 -26.53 -10.84
C CYS A 163 1.65 -27.33 -10.39
N SER A 164 2.83 -26.71 -10.51
CA SER A 164 4.08 -27.24 -10.00
C SER A 164 4.79 -26.18 -9.17
N THR A 165 5.27 -26.59 -8.00
CA THR A 165 6.20 -25.80 -7.18
C THR A 165 7.66 -26.03 -7.59
N GLY A 166 7.93 -26.99 -8.47
CA GLY A 166 9.25 -27.28 -9.01
C GLY A 166 9.63 -26.30 -10.11
N GLY A 167 10.56 -25.38 -9.81
CA GLY A 167 11.15 -24.45 -10.77
C GLY A 167 12.21 -23.56 -10.12
N GLY A 168 13.47 -23.79 -10.48
CA GLY A 168 14.65 -23.03 -10.04
C GLY A 168 15.65 -23.88 -9.24
N GLU A 169 16.50 -24.65 -9.94
CA GLU A 169 17.68 -25.38 -9.44
C GLU A 169 17.54 -26.60 -8.50
N ASP A 170 16.40 -26.87 -7.86
CA ASP A 170 16.24 -28.11 -7.08
C ASP A 170 15.35 -29.13 -7.82
N ARG A 171 16.00 -30.15 -8.40
CA ARG A 171 15.34 -31.29 -9.05
C ARG A 171 14.81 -32.36 -8.09
N GLU A 172 14.73 -32.08 -6.78
CA GLU A 172 14.30 -33.08 -5.81
C GLU A 172 13.60 -32.41 -4.61
N SER A 173 12.30 -32.20 -4.73
CA SER A 173 11.45 -31.83 -3.59
C SER A 173 10.02 -32.34 -3.83
N THR A 174 9.88 -33.66 -3.91
CA THR A 174 8.59 -34.32 -3.72
C THR A 174 8.19 -34.17 -2.26
N CYS A 175 7.29 -33.24 -1.95
CA CYS A 175 6.60 -33.25 -0.66
C CYS A 175 5.59 -34.41 -0.67
N THR A 176 5.92 -35.50 0.02
CA THR A 176 4.98 -36.56 0.35
C THR A 176 4.07 -36.08 1.48
N VAL A 177 2.81 -36.53 1.44
CA VAL A 177 1.66 -36.04 2.22
C VAL A 177 1.79 -36.22 3.76
N GLU A 178 2.91 -36.73 4.26
CA GLU A 178 3.07 -37.13 5.67
C GLU A 178 4.00 -36.23 6.50
N ASP A 179 4.56 -35.16 5.92
CA ASP A 179 5.38 -34.22 6.70
C ASP A 179 4.55 -33.09 7.32
N GLU A 180 4.16 -33.27 8.59
CA GLU A 180 3.58 -32.26 9.50
C GLU A 180 4.45 -30.98 9.68
N ALA A 181 5.58 -30.86 8.97
CA ALA A 181 6.42 -29.66 8.94
C ALA A 181 5.96 -28.62 7.88
N CYS A 182 5.06 -28.98 6.96
CA CYS A 182 4.52 -28.06 5.97
C CYS A 182 3.11 -27.59 6.35
N SER A 183 2.98 -26.94 7.51
CA SER A 183 1.75 -26.21 7.83
C SER A 183 1.84 -24.79 7.26
N PRO A 184 1.16 -24.46 6.15
CA PRO A 184 1.01 -23.08 5.75
C PRO A 184 0.08 -22.46 6.79
N PHE A 185 0.60 -21.53 7.60
CA PHE A 185 -0.26 -20.60 8.31
C PHE A 185 -1.05 -19.81 7.24
N ARG A 186 -2.23 -20.32 6.89
CA ARG A 186 -3.12 -19.74 5.87
C ARG A 186 -3.57 -18.38 6.37
N ILE A 187 -3.12 -17.32 5.71
CA ILE A 187 -3.75 -16.01 5.83
C ILE A 187 -5.10 -16.14 5.09
N ARG A 188 -6.17 -16.47 5.82
CA ARG A 188 -7.53 -16.43 5.28
C ARG A 188 -7.93 -14.97 5.08
N ILE A 189 -7.87 -14.48 3.85
CA ILE A 189 -8.56 -13.25 3.47
C ILE A 189 -10.03 -13.61 3.26
N THR A 190 -10.83 -13.59 4.31
CA THR A 190 -12.29 -13.65 4.18
C THR A 190 -12.78 -12.34 3.56
N ALA A 191 -13.31 -12.40 2.34
CA ALA A 191 -14.04 -11.28 1.75
C ALA A 191 -15.23 -10.92 2.67
N PRO A 192 -15.49 -9.62 2.95
CA PRO A 192 -16.67 -9.21 3.70
C PRO A 192 -17.93 -9.64 2.93
N ARG A 193 -18.89 -10.26 3.62
CA ARG A 193 -20.23 -10.50 3.06
C ARG A 193 -20.86 -9.15 2.70
N LEU A 194 -21.01 -8.89 1.40
CA LEU A 194 -21.83 -7.77 0.89
C LEU A 194 -23.29 -8.04 1.28
N GLN A 195 -23.77 -7.39 2.34
CA GLN A 195 -25.20 -7.28 2.59
C GLN A 195 -25.78 -6.33 1.54
N ARG A 196 -26.52 -6.88 0.57
CA ARG A 196 -27.30 -6.09 -0.38
C ARG A 196 -28.39 -5.34 0.38
N ARG A 197 -28.27 -4.01 0.51
CA ARG A 197 -29.39 -3.17 0.94
C ARG A 197 -30.36 -3.00 -0.23
N PRO A 198 -31.68 -3.13 -0.04
CA PRO A 198 -32.65 -2.84 -1.08
C PRO A 198 -32.61 -1.35 -1.46
N ILE A 199 -32.58 -1.07 -2.76
CA ILE A 199 -32.70 0.29 -3.30
C ILE A 199 -34.17 0.68 -3.24
N THR A 200 -34.54 1.62 -2.38
CA THR A 200 -35.85 2.28 -2.42
C THR A 200 -35.83 3.40 -3.46
N ARG A 201 -36.78 3.38 -4.40
CA ARG A 201 -36.98 4.45 -5.41
C ARG A 201 -37.48 5.73 -4.71
N PRO A 202 -36.98 6.92 -5.07
CA PRO A 202 -37.62 8.17 -4.67
C PRO A 202 -38.90 8.36 -5.48
N THR A 203 -40.01 8.58 -4.78
CA THR A 203 -41.26 9.10 -5.34
C THR A 203 -41.13 10.60 -5.61
N THR A 204 -41.61 11.00 -6.77
CA THR A 204 -41.68 12.37 -7.29
C THR A 204 -42.67 13.24 -6.53
N GLY A 205 -42.30 14.48 -6.22
CA GLY A 205 -43.20 15.56 -5.79
C GLY A 205 -42.59 16.93 -6.13
N GLY A 206 -43.31 17.73 -6.92
CA GLY A 206 -42.96 19.10 -7.37
C GLY A 206 -42.82 20.09 -6.20
N HIS A 207 -42.23 21.27 -6.33
CA HIS A 207 -42.45 22.36 -7.30
C HIS A 207 -41.21 23.26 -7.31
N PHE A 208 -40.87 23.91 -8.43
CA PHE A 208 -40.26 25.26 -8.39
C PHE A 208 -40.49 26.01 -9.72
N HIS A 209 -40.96 27.26 -9.58
CA HIS A 209 -41.22 28.23 -10.64
C HIS A 209 -39.92 28.76 -11.28
N GLY A 210 -40.01 29.13 -12.55
CA GLY A 210 -38.88 29.51 -13.42
C GLY A 210 -38.34 30.93 -13.30
N GLY A 211 -37.29 31.19 -14.09
CA GLY A 211 -36.68 32.50 -14.32
C GLY A 211 -35.47 32.38 -15.25
N ASN A 212 -35.56 33.05 -16.41
CA ASN A 212 -34.68 32.94 -17.59
C ASN A 212 -33.39 33.82 -17.54
N SER A 213 -32.48 33.47 -18.46
CA SER A 213 -31.63 34.34 -19.31
C SER A 213 -30.12 34.50 -19.04
N ALA A 214 -29.37 33.78 -19.90
CA ALA A 214 -28.20 34.14 -20.73
C ALA A 214 -27.22 35.26 -20.34
N SER A 215 -25.91 35.01 -20.53
CA SER A 215 -24.97 35.79 -21.39
C SER A 215 -23.54 35.22 -21.45
N LYS A 216 -22.86 35.50 -22.57
CA LYS A 216 -21.59 34.96 -23.13
C LYS A 216 -20.28 35.50 -22.50
N LYS A 217 -19.22 34.65 -22.56
CA LYS A 217 -17.74 34.80 -22.83
C LYS A 217 -17.09 36.21 -22.89
N PRO A 218 -15.75 36.42 -22.63
CA PRO A 218 -14.66 35.61 -23.26
C PRO A 218 -13.27 35.47 -22.53
N SER A 219 -12.45 34.58 -23.11
CA SER A 219 -10.97 34.56 -23.29
C SER A 219 -9.97 34.98 -22.19
N GLY A 220 -8.99 34.11 -21.96
CA GLY A 220 -7.70 34.45 -21.33
C GLY A 220 -6.77 33.25 -21.17
N SER A 221 -6.15 32.77 -22.25
CA SER A 221 -5.10 31.73 -22.19
C SER A 221 -3.79 32.34 -21.71
N ARG A 222 -3.43 32.10 -20.44
CA ARG A 222 -2.11 32.44 -19.88
C ARG A 222 -1.24 31.19 -19.91
N GLN A 223 -0.16 31.23 -20.70
CA GLN A 223 0.96 30.29 -20.60
C GLN A 223 1.54 30.38 -19.19
N THR A 224 1.61 29.26 -18.49
CA THR A 224 2.45 29.11 -17.29
C THR A 224 3.43 27.97 -17.50
N ASN A 225 4.70 28.33 -17.41
CA ASN A 225 5.88 27.48 -17.48
C ASN A 225 5.71 26.16 -16.69
N GLY A 226 6.08 25.06 -17.34
CA GLY A 226 6.06 23.72 -16.76
C GLY A 226 6.99 23.60 -15.56
N ARG A 227 6.41 23.58 -14.36
CA ARG A 227 6.95 22.79 -13.25
C ARG A 227 6.34 21.40 -13.38
N SER A 228 7.20 20.38 -13.45
CA SER A 228 6.81 18.98 -13.39
C SER A 228 6.12 18.72 -12.05
N ILE A 229 4.79 18.75 -12.03
CA ILE A 229 4.00 18.37 -10.87
C ILE A 229 4.00 16.84 -10.83
N CYS A 230 4.81 16.27 -9.94
CA CYS A 230 4.66 14.87 -9.53
C CYS A 230 3.20 14.66 -9.09
N ARG A 231 2.44 13.88 -9.86
CA ARG A 231 1.04 13.60 -9.56
C ARG A 231 0.99 12.60 -8.41
N ILE A 232 0.85 13.10 -7.18
CA ILE A 232 0.43 12.27 -6.03
C ILE A 232 -0.99 11.80 -6.33
N ARG A 233 -1.17 10.50 -6.55
CA ARG A 233 -2.50 9.91 -6.79
C ARG A 233 -3.10 9.57 -5.42
N MET A 234 -4.20 10.24 -5.09
CA MET A 234 -5.10 9.77 -4.04
C MET A 234 -5.98 8.69 -4.65
N GLU A 235 -5.77 7.45 -4.24
CA GLU A 235 -6.67 6.37 -4.60
C GLU A 235 -7.82 6.33 -3.60
N THR A 236 -9.02 6.71 -4.06
CA THR A 236 -10.25 6.17 -3.48
C THR A 236 -10.33 4.71 -3.91
N LEU A 237 -10.06 3.79 -2.97
CA LEU A 237 -10.28 2.35 -3.17
C LEU A 237 -11.78 2.07 -3.32
N ASN A 238 -12.32 2.32 -4.51
CA ASN A 238 -13.56 1.71 -4.97
C ASN A 238 -13.17 0.42 -5.66
N VAL A 239 -13.25 -0.69 -4.93
CA VAL A 239 -13.16 -2.04 -5.50
C VAL A 239 -14.45 -2.27 -6.29
N TYR A 240 -14.45 -1.87 -7.57
CA TYR A 240 -15.38 -2.38 -8.58
C TYR A 240 -14.55 -2.89 -9.75
N LYS A 241 -14.30 -4.20 -9.75
CA LYS A 241 -13.89 -4.94 -10.94
C LYS A 241 -15.14 -5.65 -11.47
N THR A 242 -15.96 -4.93 -12.22
CA THR A 242 -16.92 -5.57 -13.13
C THR A 242 -16.14 -5.95 -14.39
N PHE A 243 -15.82 -7.24 -14.52
CA PHE A 243 -15.59 -7.81 -15.84
C PHE A 243 -16.95 -7.88 -16.53
N ASN A 244 -17.08 -7.20 -17.66
CA ASN A 244 -18.12 -7.49 -18.64
C ASN A 244 -17.51 -7.43 -20.04
N ASN A 245 -17.87 -8.47 -20.80
CA ASN A 245 -17.55 -8.84 -22.17
C ASN A 245 -16.18 -9.50 -22.40
#